data_AF-A0A034WAW0-F1
#
_entry.id   AF-A0A034WAW0-F1
#
_cell.length_a   1.000
_cell.length_b   1.000
_cell.length_c   1.000
_cell.angle_alpha   90.00
_cell.angle_beta   90.00
_cell.angle_gamma   90.00
#
_symmetry.space_group_name_H-M   'P 1'
#
loop_
_entity.id
_entity.type
_entity.pdbx_description
1 polymer ?
#
loop_
_entity_poly.entity_id
_entity_poly.type
_entity_poly.pdbx_seq_one_letter_code
_entity_poly.pdbx_strand_id
1 'polypeptide(L)'
;MPVPLAYANPVNVGMLAKYIWDLSARPNQRAFELLSLNCEDELEKEKLEEFATIEGLDDLINYVNRPKRTILEVLQDFRHSTSKLKLSILFEMFTVIQPRSFSIASMPSTHSLDLLVAVVEYKTKMSTPRLGLCSNWLKSLPVGSSVFGMVKNGTMTLPTDLATPIIMVGPGTGIAPFRSVIQYRNEQQKSGAKIGDMIVFFGCRNKTKDFHFVDDFTKWQKEKCCEVFVAFSRDQEHKVYVQHLITKEKARISDLIFKRMAVILVAGSSNSMPKAVREAFIGVLNGDEEYLNQMIKCRRYQEETWS
;
A
#
# COMPACT_ATOMS: atom_id res chain seq x y z
N MET A 1 1.06 -7.83 -30.75
CA MET A 1 1.00 -8.20 -29.32
C MET A 1 -0.09 -9.24 -29.14
N PRO A 2 0.09 -10.29 -28.32
CA PRO A 2 -1.01 -11.19 -27.98
C PRO A 2 -2.12 -10.41 -27.29
N VAL A 3 -3.37 -10.76 -27.60
CA VAL A 3 -4.55 -10.18 -26.96
C VAL A 3 -4.45 -10.49 -25.45
N PRO A 4 -4.61 -9.50 -24.54
CA PRO A 4 -4.64 -9.75 -23.11
C PRO A 4 -5.60 -10.89 -22.74
N LEU A 5 -5.21 -11.76 -21.80
CA LEU A 5 -6.05 -12.88 -21.34
C LEU A 5 -7.46 -12.44 -20.91
N ALA A 6 -7.61 -11.19 -20.45
CA ALA A 6 -8.89 -10.58 -20.11
C ALA A 6 -9.90 -10.58 -21.27
N TYR A 7 -9.44 -10.67 -22.52
CA TYR A 7 -10.28 -10.69 -23.72
C TYR A 7 -10.26 -12.05 -24.44
N ALA A 8 -9.79 -13.11 -23.78
CA ALA A 8 -9.72 -14.45 -24.36
C ALA A 8 -11.10 -15.07 -24.65
N ASN A 9 -12.16 -14.56 -24.01
CA ASN A 9 -13.54 -15.01 -24.20
C ASN A 9 -14.41 -13.84 -24.70
N PRO A 10 -15.50 -14.11 -25.45
CA PRO A 10 -16.49 -13.09 -25.77
C PRO A 10 -17.04 -12.42 -24.51
N VAL A 11 -16.97 -11.10 -24.45
CA VAL A 11 -17.45 -10.29 -23.32
C VAL A 11 -18.26 -9.11 -23.83
N ASN A 12 -19.32 -8.76 -23.11
CA ASN A 12 -20.10 -7.56 -23.43
C ASN A 12 -19.46 -6.31 -22.80
N VAL A 13 -19.87 -5.13 -23.29
CA VAL A 13 -19.35 -3.83 -22.83
C VAL A 13 -19.60 -3.60 -21.34
N GLY A 14 -20.72 -4.08 -20.80
CA GLY A 14 -21.02 -3.99 -19.37
C GLY A 14 -20.01 -4.77 -18.51
N MET A 15 -19.61 -5.96 -18.96
CA MET A 15 -18.57 -6.76 -18.29
C MET A 15 -17.19 -6.12 -18.41
N LEU A 16 -16.87 -5.58 -19.58
CA LEU A 16 -15.64 -4.81 -19.80
C LEU A 16 -15.55 -3.64 -18.83
N ALA A 17 -16.58 -2.80 -18.78
CA ALA A 17 -16.66 -1.65 -17.89
C ALA A 17 -16.60 -2.01 -16.40
N LYS A 18 -17.19 -3.14 -16.01
CA LYS A 18 -17.31 -3.53 -14.60
C LYS A 18 -16.08 -4.24 -14.04
N TYR A 19 -15.43 -5.10 -14.85
CA TYR A 19 -14.42 -6.03 -14.35
C TYR A 19 -13.07 -5.91 -15.05
N ILE A 20 -12.99 -5.24 -16.20
CA ILE A 20 -11.76 -5.21 -17.01
C ILE A 20 -11.20 -3.80 -17.11
N TRP A 21 -11.98 -2.79 -17.49
CA TRP A 21 -11.49 -1.43 -17.71
C TRP A 21 -11.42 -0.61 -16.42
N ASP A 22 -10.28 0.04 -16.21
CA ASP A 22 -10.13 1.02 -15.14
C ASP A 22 -10.68 2.37 -15.57
N LEU A 23 -11.99 2.53 -15.38
CA LEU A 23 -12.70 3.77 -15.70
C LEU A 23 -12.38 4.93 -14.72
N SER A 24 -11.62 4.65 -13.66
CA SER A 24 -11.12 5.66 -12.71
C SER A 24 -9.71 6.15 -13.06
N ALA A 25 -9.07 5.54 -14.08
CA ALA A 25 -7.74 5.91 -14.53
C ALA A 25 -7.70 7.36 -15.02
N ARG A 26 -6.54 7.99 -14.82
CA ARG A 26 -6.24 9.29 -15.42
C ARG A 26 -5.84 9.07 -16.88
N PRO A 27 -6.48 9.76 -17.85
CA PRO A 27 -6.08 9.66 -19.24
C PRO A 27 -4.65 10.19 -19.44
N ASN A 28 -3.93 9.54 -20.34
CA ASN A 28 -2.63 10.01 -20.84
C ASN A 28 -2.82 10.79 -22.16
N GLN A 29 -1.75 11.39 -22.69
CA GLN A 29 -1.80 12.14 -23.96
C GLN A 29 -2.41 11.32 -25.11
N ARG A 30 -2.12 10.01 -25.18
CA ARG A 30 -2.70 9.13 -26.21
C ARG A 30 -4.22 9.10 -26.19
N ALA A 31 -4.86 9.16 -25.02
CA ALA A 31 -6.32 9.23 -24.94
C ALA A 31 -6.87 10.52 -25.59
N PHE A 32 -6.16 11.64 -25.47
CA PHE A 32 -6.56 12.92 -26.08
C PHE A 32 -6.36 12.92 -27.60
N GLU A 33 -5.26 12.35 -28.10
CA GLU A 33 -5.07 12.10 -29.54
C GLU A 33 -6.21 11.25 -30.13
N LEU A 34 -6.58 10.17 -29.43
CA LEU A 34 -7.66 9.29 -29.91
C LEU A 34 -9.01 10.00 -29.95
N LEU A 35 -9.27 10.89 -28.99
CA LEU A 35 -10.48 11.71 -28.95
C LEU A 35 -10.48 12.74 -30.09
N SER A 36 -9.35 13.40 -30.38
CA SER A 36 -9.31 14.42 -31.45
C SER A 36 -9.58 13.83 -32.83
N LEU A 37 -9.09 12.60 -33.09
CA LEU A 37 -9.28 11.91 -34.37
C LEU A 37 -10.75 11.64 -34.72
N ASN A 38 -11.66 11.67 -33.75
CA ASN A 38 -13.10 11.42 -33.95
C ASN A 38 -13.97 12.64 -33.66
N CYS A 39 -13.36 13.82 -33.49
CA CYS A 39 -14.07 15.05 -33.17
C CYS A 39 -14.31 15.87 -34.44
N GLU A 40 -15.58 16.16 -34.74
CA GLU A 40 -15.99 17.05 -35.83
C GLU A 40 -16.17 18.50 -35.33
N ASP A 41 -16.31 18.71 -34.02
CA ASP A 41 -16.36 20.04 -33.41
C ASP A 41 -14.96 20.63 -33.34
N GLU A 42 -14.76 21.79 -33.98
CA GLU A 42 -13.44 22.42 -34.11
C GLU A 42 -12.85 22.84 -32.75
N LEU A 43 -13.68 23.33 -31.82
CA LEU A 43 -13.21 23.80 -30.52
C LEU A 43 -12.77 22.65 -29.61
N GLU A 44 -13.57 21.58 -29.53
CA GLU A 44 -13.17 20.37 -28.81
C GLU A 44 -11.92 19.76 -29.46
N LYS A 45 -11.88 19.67 -30.79
CA LYS A 45 -10.77 19.07 -31.52
C LYS A 45 -9.46 19.82 -31.27
N GLU A 46 -9.45 21.14 -31.42
CA GLU A 46 -8.27 21.98 -31.17
C GLU A 46 -7.74 21.76 -29.74
N LYS A 47 -8.62 21.77 -28.73
CA LYS A 47 -8.18 21.56 -27.35
C LYS A 47 -7.67 20.14 -27.08
N LEU A 48 -8.28 19.13 -27.70
CA LEU A 48 -7.82 17.74 -27.61
C LEU A 48 -6.44 17.56 -28.28
N GLU A 49 -6.21 18.19 -29.43
CA GLU A 49 -4.92 18.20 -30.11
C GLU A 49 -3.86 18.93 -29.29
N GLU A 50 -4.18 20.08 -28.67
CA GLU A 50 -3.28 20.79 -27.78
C GLU A 50 -2.85 19.92 -26.59
N PHE A 51 -3.79 19.23 -25.94
CA PHE A 51 -3.47 18.32 -24.83
C PHE A 51 -2.60 17.14 -25.24
N ALA A 52 -2.54 16.80 -26.52
CA ALA A 52 -1.67 15.75 -27.04
C ALA A 52 -0.23 16.21 -27.31
N THR A 53 0.04 17.52 -27.37
CA THR A 53 1.39 18.03 -27.67
C THR A 53 2.26 18.18 -26.42
N ILE A 54 3.56 18.45 -26.65
CA ILE A 54 4.51 18.76 -25.57
C ILE A 54 4.23 20.16 -25.02
N GLU A 55 3.86 21.10 -25.90
CA GLU A 55 3.55 22.48 -25.55
C GLU A 55 2.31 22.58 -24.65
N GLY A 56 1.31 21.72 -24.87
CA GLY A 56 0.10 21.65 -24.05
C GLY A 56 0.24 20.82 -22.76
N LEU A 57 1.44 20.33 -22.43
CA LEU A 57 1.65 19.44 -21.29
C LEU A 57 1.29 20.10 -19.94
N ASP A 58 1.62 21.37 -19.74
CA ASP A 58 1.30 22.09 -18.51
C ASP A 58 -0.23 22.24 -18.34
N ASP A 59 -0.90 22.52 -19.45
CA ASP A 59 -2.35 22.62 -19.55
C ASP A 59 -3.02 21.28 -19.28
N LEU A 60 -2.49 20.20 -19.85
CA LEU A 60 -2.92 18.84 -19.55
C LEU A 60 -2.71 18.48 -18.07
N ILE A 61 -1.59 18.87 -17.46
CA ILE A 61 -1.33 18.64 -16.04
C ILE A 61 -2.34 19.41 -15.17
N ASN A 62 -2.65 20.65 -15.54
CA ASN A 62 -3.66 21.46 -14.86
C ASN A 62 -5.06 20.86 -14.98
N TYR A 63 -5.39 20.33 -16.15
CA TYR A 63 -6.67 19.71 -16.45
C TYR A 63 -6.80 18.30 -15.85
N VAL A 64 -5.85 17.41 -16.01
CA VAL A 64 -5.97 16.01 -15.55
C VAL A 64 -5.33 15.80 -14.18
N ASN A 65 -4.05 16.13 -14.04
CA ASN A 65 -3.23 15.62 -12.94
C ASN A 65 -3.46 16.34 -11.61
N ARG A 66 -3.64 17.67 -11.64
CA ARG A 66 -3.91 18.49 -10.45
C ARG A 66 -5.28 18.19 -9.83
N PRO A 67 -6.40 18.15 -10.57
CA PRO A 67 -7.71 17.79 -10.02
C PRO A 67 -7.94 16.28 -9.92
N LYS A 68 -7.03 15.45 -10.45
CA LYS A 68 -7.18 14.00 -10.60
C LYS A 68 -8.45 13.65 -11.39
N ARG A 69 -8.58 14.26 -12.58
CA ARG A 69 -9.71 14.02 -13.49
C ARG A 69 -9.61 12.61 -14.06
N THR A 70 -10.71 11.87 -14.03
CA THR A 70 -10.77 10.50 -14.57
C THR A 70 -11.10 10.50 -16.05
N ILE A 71 -10.86 9.38 -16.73
CA ILE A 71 -11.22 9.26 -18.15
C ILE A 71 -12.72 9.47 -18.37
N LEU A 72 -13.60 8.97 -17.49
CA LEU A 72 -15.05 9.19 -17.63
C LEU A 72 -15.44 10.67 -17.55
N GLU A 73 -14.78 11.46 -16.72
CA GLU A 73 -15.03 12.90 -16.64
C GLU A 73 -14.53 13.61 -17.90
N VAL A 74 -13.39 13.19 -18.46
CA VAL A 74 -12.93 13.69 -19.77
C VAL A 74 -13.94 13.40 -20.86
N LEU A 75 -14.53 12.19 -20.90
CA LEU A 75 -15.58 11.87 -21.86
C LEU A 75 -16.86 12.70 -21.66
N GLN A 76 -17.15 13.14 -20.43
CA GLN A 76 -18.27 14.03 -20.15
C GLN A 76 -17.99 15.50 -20.51
N ASP A 77 -16.74 15.92 -20.41
CA ASP A 77 -16.27 17.26 -20.75
C ASP A 77 -16.15 17.45 -22.29
N PHE A 78 -15.76 16.40 -23.03
CA PHE A 78 -15.64 16.38 -24.50
C PHE A 78 -16.76 15.55 -25.15
N ARG A 79 -17.99 16.09 -25.16
CA ARG A 79 -19.19 15.33 -25.54
C ARG A 79 -19.29 15.13 -27.04
N HIS A 80 -18.83 16.09 -27.84
CA HIS A 80 -18.89 15.99 -29.31
C HIS A 80 -17.98 14.85 -29.78
N SER A 81 -16.73 14.83 -29.32
CA SER A 81 -15.81 13.71 -29.56
C SER A 81 -16.36 12.37 -29.01
N THR A 82 -16.85 12.37 -27.77
CA THR A 82 -17.36 11.15 -27.12
C THR A 82 -18.55 10.53 -27.87
N SER A 83 -19.44 11.37 -28.43
CA SER A 83 -20.62 10.90 -29.18
C SER A 83 -20.28 10.08 -30.42
N LYS A 84 -19.06 10.19 -30.94
CA LYS A 84 -18.56 9.51 -32.14
C LYS A 84 -17.63 8.34 -31.84
N LEU A 85 -17.40 8.02 -30.55
CA LEU A 85 -16.48 6.96 -30.16
C LEU A 85 -16.93 5.57 -30.64
N LYS A 86 -16.03 4.90 -31.33
CA LYS A 86 -16.18 3.49 -31.74
C LYS A 86 -15.61 2.57 -30.67
N LEU A 87 -16.15 1.35 -30.59
CA LEU A 87 -15.71 0.34 -29.62
C LEU A 87 -14.20 0.05 -29.72
N SER A 88 -13.63 0.02 -30.93
CA SER A 88 -12.19 -0.19 -31.15
C SER A 88 -11.32 0.83 -30.42
N ILE A 89 -11.79 2.07 -30.30
CA ILE A 89 -11.07 3.17 -29.66
C ILE A 89 -11.11 3.04 -28.15
N LEU A 90 -12.24 2.55 -27.61
CA LEU A 90 -12.36 2.28 -26.18
C LEU A 90 -11.34 1.24 -25.71
N PHE A 91 -11.05 0.22 -26.52
CA PHE A 91 -10.02 -0.79 -26.23
C PHE A 91 -8.60 -0.22 -26.23
N GLU A 92 -8.33 0.82 -27.00
CA GLU A 92 -7.03 1.48 -27.04
C GLU A 92 -6.89 2.53 -25.92
N MET A 93 -7.99 3.20 -25.58
CA MET A 93 -8.03 4.29 -24.62
C MET A 93 -8.10 3.80 -23.17
N PHE A 94 -8.88 2.75 -22.88
CA PHE A 94 -9.06 2.27 -21.51
C PHE A 94 -7.99 1.26 -21.12
N THR A 95 -7.40 1.46 -19.94
CA THR A 95 -6.45 0.54 -19.34
C THR A 95 -7.18 -0.57 -18.58
N VAL A 96 -6.50 -1.70 -18.37
CA VAL A 96 -7.05 -2.82 -17.59
C VAL A 96 -6.85 -2.58 -16.08
N ILE A 97 -7.86 -2.88 -15.27
CA ILE A 97 -7.81 -2.90 -13.81
C ILE A 97 -6.65 -3.80 -13.37
N GLN A 98 -5.72 -3.22 -12.61
CA GLN A 98 -4.60 -3.97 -12.06
C GLN A 98 -4.97 -4.63 -10.73
N PRO A 99 -4.47 -5.85 -10.45
CA PRO A 99 -4.66 -6.49 -9.15
C PRO A 99 -4.01 -5.65 -8.04
N ARG A 100 -4.62 -5.64 -6.85
CA ARG A 100 -4.08 -4.91 -5.69
C ARG A 100 -3.55 -5.87 -4.64
N SER A 101 -2.29 -5.68 -4.27
CA SER A 101 -1.63 -6.47 -3.23
C SER A 101 -1.89 -5.89 -1.84
N PHE A 102 -2.05 -6.79 -0.87
CA PHE A 102 -2.12 -6.49 0.55
C PHE A 102 -1.21 -7.45 1.31
N SER A 103 -0.56 -6.96 2.38
CA SER A 103 0.17 -7.85 3.29
C SER A 103 -0.84 -8.65 4.13
N ILE A 104 -0.65 -9.96 4.18
CA ILE A 104 -1.50 -10.88 4.95
C ILE A 104 -1.27 -10.63 6.45
N ALA A 105 -2.37 -10.47 7.21
CA ALA A 105 -2.36 -10.11 8.62
C ALA A 105 -2.57 -11.29 9.58
N SER A 106 -2.75 -12.50 9.05
CA SER A 106 -2.88 -13.75 9.80
C SER A 106 -1.68 -14.66 9.55
N MET A 107 -1.37 -15.54 10.50
CA MET A 107 -0.40 -16.62 10.24
C MET A 107 -0.88 -17.54 9.09
N PRO A 108 0.03 -18.28 8.43
CA PRO A 108 -0.35 -19.26 7.41
C PRO A 108 -1.41 -20.25 7.92
N SER A 109 -2.50 -20.38 7.17
CA SER A 109 -3.64 -21.24 7.49
C SER A 109 -4.26 -21.79 6.20
N THR A 110 -4.89 -22.96 6.29
CA THR A 110 -5.63 -23.58 5.18
C THR A 110 -7.04 -23.04 5.04
N HIS A 111 -7.57 -22.33 6.05
CA HIS A 111 -8.99 -22.00 6.13
C HIS A 111 -9.31 -20.51 5.97
N SER A 112 -8.39 -19.63 6.38
CA SER A 112 -8.67 -18.20 6.45
C SER A 112 -7.41 -17.36 6.25
N LEU A 113 -7.64 -16.14 5.75
CA LEU A 113 -6.63 -15.09 5.66
C LEU A 113 -7.23 -13.78 6.16
N ASP A 114 -6.47 -13.05 6.97
CA ASP A 114 -6.87 -11.73 7.45
C ASP A 114 -6.18 -10.66 6.61
N LEU A 115 -6.90 -9.59 6.26
CA LEU A 115 -6.34 -8.41 5.61
C LEU A 115 -6.62 -7.16 6.46
N LEU A 116 -5.63 -6.28 6.56
CA LEU A 116 -5.82 -4.93 7.08
C LEU A 116 -5.75 -3.93 5.93
N VAL A 117 -6.90 -3.35 5.58
CA VAL A 117 -7.04 -2.49 4.41
C VAL A 117 -7.39 -1.06 4.83
N ALA A 118 -6.55 -0.09 4.45
CA ALA A 118 -6.91 1.32 4.53
C ALA A 118 -7.89 1.67 3.41
N VAL A 119 -9.08 2.16 3.78
CA VAL A 119 -10.07 2.63 2.81
C VAL A 119 -9.60 3.96 2.24
N VAL A 120 -9.34 3.98 0.94
CA VAL A 120 -8.89 5.19 0.24
C VAL A 120 -10.09 6.03 -0.14
N GLU A 121 -10.18 7.20 0.46
CA GLU A 121 -11.14 8.25 0.14
C GLU A 121 -10.47 9.61 0.35
N TYR A 122 -10.47 10.47 -0.68
CA TYR A 122 -9.88 11.81 -0.57
C TYR A 122 -10.62 12.81 -1.45
N LYS A 123 -10.64 14.08 -1.02
CA LYS A 123 -11.21 15.18 -1.80
C LYS A 123 -10.13 15.77 -2.71
N THR A 124 -10.53 16.19 -3.91
CA THR A 124 -9.66 16.94 -4.82
C THR A 124 -10.19 18.37 -4.96
N LYS A 125 -9.66 19.13 -5.91
CA LYS A 125 -10.27 20.41 -6.31
C LYS A 125 -11.67 20.22 -6.92
N MET A 126 -12.03 18.99 -7.30
CA MET A 126 -13.36 18.63 -7.77
C MET A 126 -14.30 18.40 -6.57
N SER A 127 -15.59 18.62 -6.77
CA SER A 127 -16.60 18.46 -5.71
C SER A 127 -16.74 17.00 -5.26
N THR A 128 -16.67 16.05 -6.20
CA THR A 128 -16.83 14.62 -5.93
C THR A 128 -15.56 14.02 -5.31
N PRO A 129 -15.65 13.33 -4.16
CA PRO A 129 -14.50 12.65 -3.57
C PRO A 129 -14.02 11.49 -4.47
N ARG A 130 -12.71 11.23 -4.42
CA ARG A 130 -12.08 10.11 -5.10
C ARG A 130 -12.02 8.91 -4.19
N LEU A 131 -12.48 7.78 -4.70
CA LEU A 131 -12.52 6.50 -4.00
C LEU A 131 -11.50 5.55 -4.63
N GLY A 132 -10.72 4.85 -3.79
CA GLY A 132 -9.88 3.76 -4.28
C GLY A 132 -10.74 2.57 -4.71
N LEU A 133 -10.51 2.07 -5.92
CA LEU A 133 -11.31 1.01 -6.54
C LEU A 133 -11.37 -0.25 -5.66
N CYS A 134 -10.22 -0.86 -5.36
CA CYS A 134 -10.16 -2.12 -4.61
C CYS A 134 -10.60 -1.95 -3.14
N SER A 135 -10.17 -0.90 -2.45
CA SER A 135 -10.48 -0.72 -1.02
C SER A 135 -11.96 -0.45 -0.76
N ASN A 136 -12.63 0.33 -1.63
CA ASN A 136 -14.05 0.60 -1.48
C ASN A 136 -14.90 -0.56 -2.01
N TRP A 137 -14.41 -1.30 -3.01
CA TRP A 137 -15.03 -2.57 -3.41
C TRP A 137 -15.01 -3.56 -2.25
N LEU A 138 -13.86 -3.80 -1.61
CA LEU A 138 -13.78 -4.69 -0.43
C LEU A 138 -14.70 -4.22 0.71
N LYS A 139 -14.74 -2.91 0.98
CA LYS A 139 -15.62 -2.32 2.00
C LYS A 139 -17.11 -2.56 1.72
N SER A 140 -17.52 -2.61 0.44
CA SER A 140 -18.93 -2.74 0.06
C SER A 140 -19.40 -4.20 -0.06
N LEU A 141 -18.49 -5.17 0.03
CA LEU A 141 -18.86 -6.58 -0.09
C LEU A 141 -19.64 -7.07 1.14
N PRO A 142 -20.80 -7.74 0.94
CA PRO A 142 -21.47 -8.43 2.02
C PRO A 142 -20.67 -9.68 2.44
N VAL A 143 -20.85 -10.09 3.70
CA VAL A 143 -20.30 -11.36 4.21
C VAL A 143 -20.81 -12.52 3.36
N GLY A 144 -19.91 -13.45 3.01
CA GLY A 144 -20.20 -14.57 2.10
C GLY A 144 -19.86 -14.29 0.63
N SER A 145 -19.45 -13.06 0.29
CA SER A 145 -18.97 -12.74 -1.07
C SER A 145 -17.69 -13.48 -1.41
N SER A 146 -17.59 -13.95 -2.65
CA SER A 146 -16.34 -14.52 -3.19
C SER A 146 -15.38 -13.41 -3.62
N VAL A 147 -14.13 -13.51 -3.20
CA VAL A 147 -13.04 -12.61 -3.61
C VAL A 147 -12.03 -13.44 -4.42
N PHE A 148 -11.79 -13.01 -5.65
CA PHE A 148 -10.75 -13.62 -6.49
C PHE A 148 -9.41 -12.98 -6.18
N GLY A 149 -8.40 -13.81 -5.93
CA GLY A 149 -7.06 -13.37 -5.63
C GLY A 149 -6.05 -14.50 -5.74
N MET A 150 -4.77 -14.14 -5.63
CA MET A 150 -3.67 -15.07 -5.61
C MET A 150 -2.75 -14.71 -4.45
N VAL A 151 -2.28 -15.72 -3.73
CA VAL A 151 -1.23 -15.53 -2.72
C VAL A 151 0.11 -15.48 -3.45
N LYS A 152 0.86 -14.41 -3.21
CA LYS A 152 2.22 -14.23 -3.72
C LYS A 152 3.19 -14.22 -2.54
N ASN A 153 4.37 -14.80 -2.73
CA ASN A 153 5.46 -14.67 -1.76
C ASN A 153 5.85 -13.20 -1.59
N GLY A 154 5.90 -12.76 -0.32
CA GLY A 154 6.41 -11.45 0.05
C GLY A 154 7.91 -11.31 -0.20
N THR A 155 8.42 -10.09 -0.07
CA THR A 155 9.86 -9.82 -0.22
C THR A 155 10.63 -10.01 1.08
N MET A 156 9.97 -9.82 2.22
CA MET A 156 10.56 -10.06 3.52
C MET A 156 10.82 -11.55 3.79
N THR A 157 12.03 -11.85 4.24
CA THR A 157 12.41 -13.19 4.69
C THR A 157 12.64 -13.20 6.20
N LEU A 158 11.99 -14.13 6.89
CA LEU A 158 12.20 -14.34 8.33
C LEU A 158 13.47 -15.14 8.60
N PRO A 159 14.14 -14.95 9.75
CA PRO A 159 15.23 -15.82 10.17
C PRO A 159 14.78 -17.28 10.25
N THR A 160 15.58 -18.19 9.70
CA THR A 160 15.32 -19.65 9.78
C THR A 160 15.41 -20.16 11.22
N ASP A 161 16.36 -19.63 11.99
CA ASP A 161 16.43 -19.85 13.43
C ASP A 161 15.38 -19.00 14.16
N LEU A 162 14.41 -19.69 14.76
CA LEU A 162 13.36 -19.05 15.55
C LEU A 162 13.88 -18.36 16.81
N ALA A 163 15.06 -18.77 17.33
CA ALA A 163 15.69 -18.15 18.49
C ALA A 163 16.32 -16.78 18.20
N THR A 164 16.45 -16.41 16.91
CA THR A 164 16.91 -15.09 16.47
C THR A 164 15.85 -14.03 16.78
N PRO A 165 16.17 -12.97 17.56
CA PRO A 165 15.23 -11.90 17.85
C PRO A 165 14.80 -11.13 16.61
N ILE A 166 13.57 -10.63 16.62
CA ILE A 166 13.01 -9.79 15.56
C ILE A 166 12.51 -8.46 16.12
N ILE A 167 12.84 -7.39 15.42
CA ILE A 167 12.40 -6.02 15.70
C ILE A 167 11.54 -5.57 14.52
N MET A 168 10.26 -5.34 14.77
CA MET A 168 9.26 -5.04 13.76
C MET A 168 8.82 -3.58 13.88
N VAL A 169 8.81 -2.83 12.78
CA VAL A 169 8.41 -1.41 12.77
C VAL A 169 7.31 -1.24 11.72
N GLY A 170 6.06 -1.08 12.17
CA GLY A 170 4.90 -1.16 11.29
C GLY A 170 3.79 -0.18 11.64
N PRO A 171 3.93 1.13 11.42
CA PRO A 171 2.86 2.08 11.68
C PRO A 171 1.67 1.93 10.72
N GLY A 172 0.45 2.17 11.22
CA GLY A 172 -0.80 2.08 10.47
C GLY A 172 -1.04 0.68 9.90
N THR A 173 -1.31 0.58 8.61
CA THR A 173 -1.47 -0.71 7.91
C THR A 173 -0.17 -1.53 7.85
N GLY A 174 0.98 -0.93 8.17
CA GLY A 174 2.28 -1.61 8.26
C GLY A 174 2.34 -2.72 9.32
N ILE A 175 1.41 -2.76 10.26
CA ILE A 175 1.34 -3.81 11.29
C ILE A 175 0.88 -5.16 10.74
N ALA A 176 0.20 -5.18 9.58
CA ALA A 176 -0.39 -6.38 9.00
C ALA A 176 0.58 -7.58 8.96
N PRO A 177 1.73 -7.50 8.24
CA PRO A 177 2.64 -8.64 8.18
C PRO A 177 3.19 -9.02 9.56
N PHE A 178 3.38 -8.06 10.46
CA PHE A 178 3.95 -8.34 11.79
C PHE A 178 2.98 -9.03 12.73
N ARG A 179 1.67 -8.77 12.61
CA ARG A 179 0.65 -9.56 13.29
C ARG A 179 0.75 -11.04 12.89
N SER A 180 0.89 -11.32 11.58
CA SER A 180 1.08 -12.67 11.06
C SER A 180 2.34 -13.33 11.63
N VAL A 181 3.47 -12.61 11.63
CA VAL A 181 4.76 -13.11 12.15
C VAL A 181 4.69 -13.44 13.64
N ILE A 182 4.09 -12.56 14.44
CA ILE A 182 3.94 -12.77 15.89
C ILE A 182 3.05 -13.98 16.17
N GLN A 183 1.91 -14.09 15.48
CA GLN A 183 1.01 -15.25 15.60
C GLN A 183 1.74 -16.56 15.25
N TYR A 184 2.47 -16.57 14.13
CA TYR A 184 3.24 -17.74 13.69
C TYR A 184 4.28 -18.14 14.74
N ARG A 185 5.11 -17.21 15.21
CA ARG A 185 6.16 -17.53 16.22
C ARG A 185 5.57 -17.96 17.56
N ASN A 186 4.48 -17.36 18.00
CA ASN A 186 3.77 -17.79 19.21
C ASN A 186 3.25 -19.24 19.07
N GLU A 187 2.75 -19.61 17.90
CA GLU A 187 2.28 -20.98 17.65
C GLU A 187 3.43 -22.00 17.62
N GLN A 188 4.58 -21.62 17.04
CA GLN A 188 5.80 -22.41 17.13
C GLN A 188 6.27 -22.57 18.58
N GLN A 189 6.19 -21.52 19.39
CA GLN A 189 6.54 -21.59 20.81
C GLN A 189 5.64 -22.55 21.58
N LYS A 190 4.32 -22.54 21.34
CA LYS A 190 3.39 -23.52 21.92
C LYS A 190 3.70 -24.96 21.51
N SER A 191 4.24 -25.13 20.30
CA SER A 191 4.70 -26.42 19.77
C SER A 191 6.08 -26.84 20.31
N GLY A 192 6.64 -26.08 21.27
CA GLY A 192 7.89 -26.40 21.95
C GLY A 192 9.15 -25.75 21.34
N ALA A 193 9.00 -24.94 20.29
CA ALA A 193 10.16 -24.25 19.69
C ALA A 193 10.67 -23.14 20.62
N LYS A 194 11.99 -22.99 20.69
CA LYS A 194 12.61 -21.84 21.35
C LYS A 194 12.55 -20.63 20.42
N ILE A 195 11.84 -19.58 20.83
CA ILE A 195 11.74 -18.33 20.08
C ILE A 195 12.61 -17.24 20.69
N GLY A 196 13.13 -16.35 19.84
CA GLY A 196 13.85 -15.14 20.22
C GLY A 196 12.91 -14.01 20.61
N ASP A 197 13.47 -12.94 21.18
CA ASP A 197 12.68 -11.78 21.59
C ASP A 197 11.93 -11.19 20.38
N MET A 198 10.66 -10.85 20.56
CA MET A 198 9.86 -10.18 19.55
C MET A 198 9.52 -8.78 20.05
N ILE A 199 9.94 -7.76 19.31
CA ILE A 199 9.65 -6.37 19.63
C ILE A 199 8.87 -5.76 18.47
N VAL A 200 7.79 -5.05 18.75
CA VAL A 200 7.02 -4.32 17.75
C VAL A 200 6.88 -2.84 18.11
N PHE A 201 7.22 -1.98 17.15
CA PHE A 201 6.98 -0.55 17.16
C PHE A 201 5.79 -0.24 16.25
N PHE A 202 4.65 0.09 16.86
CA PHE A 202 3.42 0.46 16.18
C PHE A 202 3.17 1.96 16.31
N GLY A 203 2.55 2.56 15.29
CA GLY A 203 2.16 3.97 15.31
C GLY A 203 0.81 4.19 14.66
N CYS A 204 -0.03 4.99 15.30
CA CYS A 204 -1.32 5.44 14.75
C CYS A 204 -1.60 6.90 15.15
N ARG A 205 -2.75 7.45 14.74
CA ARG A 205 -3.11 8.84 15.07
C ARG A 205 -3.57 8.94 16.51
N ASN A 206 -4.57 8.16 16.89
CA ASN A 206 -5.25 8.26 18.16
C ASN A 206 -5.58 6.88 18.74
N LYS A 207 -5.35 6.70 20.03
CA LYS A 207 -5.64 5.43 20.73
C LYS A 207 -7.09 4.96 20.59
N THR A 208 -8.04 5.89 20.55
CA THR A 208 -9.48 5.59 20.54
C THR A 208 -10.10 5.50 19.14
N LYS A 209 -9.33 5.73 18.07
CA LYS A 209 -9.88 5.79 16.69
C LYS A 209 -9.26 4.75 15.76
N ASP A 210 -7.94 4.80 15.57
CA ASP A 210 -7.22 4.01 14.56
C ASP A 210 -6.16 3.09 15.18
N PHE A 211 -6.35 2.72 16.45
CA PHE A 211 -5.55 1.67 17.08
C PHE A 211 -6.07 0.30 16.63
N HIS A 212 -5.50 -0.21 15.54
CA HIS A 212 -5.83 -1.53 15.01
C HIS A 212 -5.40 -2.65 15.98
N PHE A 213 -6.11 -3.78 15.98
CA PHE A 213 -5.72 -5.01 16.70
C PHE A 213 -5.46 -4.83 18.22
N VAL A 214 -6.24 -3.99 18.89
CA VAL A 214 -6.10 -3.71 20.34
C VAL A 214 -6.05 -5.00 21.17
N ASP A 215 -6.90 -5.97 20.83
CA ASP A 215 -6.97 -7.25 21.55
C ASP A 215 -5.69 -8.08 21.39
N ASP A 216 -5.10 -8.11 20.18
CA ASP A 216 -3.82 -8.77 19.94
C ASP A 216 -2.69 -8.11 20.75
N PHE A 217 -2.59 -6.78 20.72
CA PHE A 217 -1.57 -6.06 21.49
C PHE A 217 -1.72 -6.29 23.01
N THR A 218 -2.96 -6.25 23.51
CA THR A 218 -3.27 -6.51 24.92
C THR A 218 -2.88 -7.93 25.32
N LYS A 219 -3.21 -8.90 24.46
CA LYS A 219 -2.84 -10.30 24.67
C LYS A 219 -1.33 -10.48 24.68
N TRP A 220 -0.61 -9.90 23.73
CA TRP A 220 0.84 -10.06 23.62
C TRP A 220 1.59 -9.50 24.83
N GLN A 221 1.15 -8.35 25.35
CA GLN A 221 1.71 -7.75 26.56
C GLN A 221 1.41 -8.61 27.80
N LYS A 222 0.16 -9.10 27.93
CA LYS A 222 -0.26 -9.94 29.06
C LYS A 222 0.49 -11.27 29.10
N GLU A 223 0.63 -11.93 27.95
CA GLU A 223 1.32 -13.21 27.81
C GLU A 223 2.85 -13.05 27.75
N LYS A 224 3.36 -11.80 27.69
CA LYS A 224 4.77 -11.46 27.53
C LYS A 224 5.43 -12.14 26.33
N CYS A 225 4.66 -12.41 25.29
CA CYS A 225 5.16 -13.07 24.07
C CYS A 225 5.74 -12.07 23.06
N CYS A 226 5.36 -10.79 23.14
CA CYS A 226 5.94 -9.72 22.34
C CYS A 226 5.96 -8.40 23.13
N GLU A 227 7.09 -7.69 23.10
CA GLU A 227 7.21 -6.34 23.64
C GLU A 227 6.61 -5.33 22.65
N VAL A 228 5.67 -4.52 23.12
CA VAL A 228 4.89 -3.62 22.27
C VAL A 228 5.14 -2.16 22.66
N PHE A 229 5.62 -1.38 21.69
CA PHE A 229 5.81 0.06 21.79
C PHE A 229 4.84 0.78 20.85
N VAL A 230 3.93 1.59 21.40
CA VAL A 230 2.90 2.29 20.61
C VAL A 230 3.10 3.79 20.63
N ALA A 231 3.16 4.40 19.45
CA ALA A 231 3.21 5.84 19.24
C ALA A 231 1.84 6.38 18.79
N PHE A 232 1.21 7.20 19.62
CA PHE A 232 0.01 7.95 19.24
C PHE A 232 0.41 9.35 18.79
N SER A 233 0.31 9.63 17.49
CA SER A 233 0.85 10.86 16.92
C SER A 233 0.00 12.11 17.17
N ARG A 234 -1.25 11.96 17.65
CA ARG A 234 -2.22 13.05 17.84
C ARG A 234 -2.94 13.03 19.20
N ASP A 235 -2.48 12.24 20.17
CA ASP A 235 -3.06 12.22 21.53
C ASP A 235 -2.45 13.29 22.44
N GLN A 236 -1.43 13.99 21.97
CA GLN A 236 -0.74 15.09 22.66
C GLN A 236 -0.32 16.18 21.66
N GLU A 237 0.09 17.35 22.17
CA GLU A 237 0.42 18.53 21.35
C GLU A 237 1.61 18.30 20.41
N HIS A 238 2.64 17.58 20.89
CA HIS A 238 3.80 17.24 20.08
C HIS A 238 3.65 15.87 19.39
N LYS A 239 4.14 15.73 18.16
CA LYS A 239 4.00 14.48 17.42
C LYS A 239 4.95 13.41 17.96
N VAL A 240 4.39 12.28 18.40
CA VAL A 240 5.15 11.08 18.76
C VAL A 240 5.02 10.05 17.64
N TYR A 241 6.15 9.60 17.12
CA TYR A 241 6.23 8.60 16.06
C TYR A 241 7.13 7.43 16.47
N VAL A 242 7.09 6.35 15.70
CA VAL A 242 7.84 5.11 15.98
C VAL A 242 9.35 5.34 16.11
N GLN A 243 9.94 6.24 15.32
CA GLN A 243 11.37 6.58 15.41
C GLN A 243 11.75 7.16 16.78
N HIS A 244 10.86 7.93 17.41
CA HIS A 244 11.12 8.49 18.74
C HIS A 244 11.18 7.39 19.80
N LEU A 245 10.33 6.36 19.66
CA LEU A 245 10.34 5.20 20.56
C LEU A 245 11.58 4.32 20.34
N ILE A 246 11.99 4.12 19.09
CA ILE A 246 13.24 3.41 18.74
C ILE A 246 14.43 4.09 19.40
N THR A 247 14.53 5.42 19.32
CA THR A 247 15.60 6.19 19.96
C THR A 247 15.56 6.07 21.50
N LYS A 248 14.36 6.07 22.09
CA LYS A 248 14.20 5.89 23.55
C LYS A 248 14.70 4.54 24.03
N GLU A 249 14.47 3.48 23.24
CA GLU A 249 14.89 2.11 23.55
C GLU A 249 16.28 1.75 23.01
N LYS A 250 17.09 2.76 22.67
CA LYS A 250 18.40 2.59 22.01
C LYS A 250 19.28 1.53 22.65
N ALA A 251 19.47 1.56 23.97
CA ALA A 251 20.36 0.63 24.65
C ALA A 251 19.92 -0.83 24.47
N ARG A 252 18.62 -1.11 24.64
CA ARG A 252 18.03 -2.44 24.50
C ARG A 252 18.10 -2.94 23.06
N ILE A 253 17.75 -2.09 22.10
CA ILE A 253 17.79 -2.45 20.67
C ILE A 253 19.23 -2.70 20.21
N SER A 254 20.17 -1.83 20.61
CA SER A 254 21.59 -1.99 20.30
C SER A 254 22.12 -3.35 20.78
N ASP A 255 21.78 -3.73 22.02
CA ASP A 255 22.17 -5.04 22.58
C ASP A 255 21.60 -6.22 21.76
N LEU A 256 20.35 -6.14 21.33
CA LEU A 256 19.75 -7.17 20.48
C LEU A 256 20.45 -7.27 19.12
N ILE A 257 20.79 -6.14 18.51
CA ILE A 257 21.44 -6.10 17.21
C ILE A 257 22.86 -6.66 17.30
N PHE A 258 23.68 -6.20 18.25
CA PHE A 258 25.09 -6.56 18.32
C PHE A 258 25.35 -7.91 18.97
N LYS A 259 24.63 -8.26 20.05
CA LYS A 259 24.90 -9.49 20.83
C LYS A 259 24.07 -10.68 20.37
N ARG A 260 22.86 -10.45 19.86
CA ARG A 260 21.90 -11.51 19.49
C ARG A 260 21.57 -11.57 18.00
N MET A 261 22.31 -10.82 17.19
CA MET A 261 22.16 -10.81 15.73
C MET A 261 20.72 -10.52 15.26
N ALA A 262 19.96 -9.70 16.00
CA ALA A 262 18.56 -9.42 15.71
C ALA A 262 18.32 -8.94 14.27
N VAL A 263 17.14 -9.26 13.75
CA VAL A 263 16.68 -8.85 12.42
C VAL A 263 15.61 -7.77 12.55
N ILE A 264 15.78 -6.70 11.77
CA ILE A 264 14.88 -5.55 11.71
C ILE A 264 14.00 -5.67 10.46
N LEU A 265 12.69 -5.54 10.64
CA LEU A 265 11.70 -5.59 9.58
C LEU A 265 10.85 -4.31 9.64
N VAL A 266 10.79 -3.56 8.54
CA VAL A 266 10.05 -2.28 8.45
C VAL A 266 8.97 -2.37 7.39
N ALA A 267 7.72 -2.09 7.74
CA ALA A 267 6.61 -2.12 6.79
C ALA A 267 5.68 -0.91 6.92
N GLY A 268 5.09 -0.46 5.81
CA GLY A 268 4.11 0.63 5.80
C GLY A 268 4.31 1.62 4.67
N SER A 269 3.95 2.89 4.92
CA SER A 269 4.00 3.93 3.89
C SER A 269 5.43 4.23 3.42
N SER A 270 5.67 4.25 2.11
CA SER A 270 6.96 4.55 1.48
C SER A 270 7.30 6.04 1.42
N ASN A 271 6.54 6.89 2.12
CA ASN A 271 6.77 8.34 2.17
C ASN A 271 7.96 8.65 3.12
N SER A 272 7.78 9.54 4.10
CA SER A 272 8.85 9.93 5.01
C SER A 272 9.19 8.89 6.09
N MET A 273 8.36 7.85 6.26
CA MET A 273 8.50 6.89 7.36
C MET A 273 9.79 6.06 7.28
N PRO A 274 10.15 5.42 6.15
CA PRO A 274 11.31 4.52 6.11
C PRO A 274 12.61 5.28 6.33
N LYS A 275 12.73 6.48 5.75
CA LYS A 275 13.88 7.38 5.97
C LYS A 275 14.07 7.71 7.45
N ALA A 276 12.99 8.11 8.14
CA ALA A 276 13.04 8.46 9.56
C ALA A 276 13.37 7.24 10.46
N VAL A 277 12.88 6.05 10.11
CA VAL A 277 13.20 4.81 10.82
C VAL A 277 14.67 4.43 10.60
N ARG A 278 15.18 4.54 9.36
CA ARG A 278 16.59 4.30 9.04
C ARG A 278 17.49 5.23 9.86
N GLU A 279 17.20 6.53 9.90
CA GLU A 279 17.94 7.51 10.71
C GLU A 279 17.93 7.16 12.21
N ALA A 280 16.79 6.69 12.74
CA ALA A 280 16.71 6.25 14.13
C ALA A 280 17.62 5.04 14.41
N PHE A 281 17.66 4.06 13.52
CA PHE A 281 18.54 2.90 13.66
C PHE A 281 20.01 3.26 13.50
N ILE A 282 20.38 4.21 12.63
CA ILE A 282 21.75 4.77 12.60
C ILE A 282 22.10 5.35 13.98
N GLY A 283 21.18 6.09 14.60
CA GLY A 283 21.35 6.60 15.97
C GLY A 283 21.51 5.48 17.02
N VAL A 284 20.78 4.37 16.89
CA VAL A 284 20.93 3.17 17.74
C VAL A 284 22.31 2.55 17.58
N LEU A 285 22.83 2.51 16.36
CA LEU A 285 24.16 2.01 16.00
C LEU A 285 25.29 3.03 16.26
N ASN A 286 25.06 4.01 17.13
CA ASN A 286 26.04 5.05 17.48
C ASN A 286 26.56 5.86 16.28
N GLY A 287 25.75 6.01 15.23
CA GLY A 287 26.12 6.73 14.01
C GLY A 287 26.76 5.85 12.93
N ASP A 288 26.87 4.54 13.14
CA ASP A 288 27.49 3.62 12.18
C ASP A 288 26.55 3.27 11.02
N GLU A 289 26.54 4.13 10.00
CA GLU A 289 25.76 3.91 8.77
C GLU A 289 26.28 2.72 7.94
N GLU A 290 27.59 2.44 7.97
CA GLU A 290 28.16 1.35 7.21
C GLU A 290 27.73 -0.01 7.77
N TYR A 291 27.66 -0.15 9.10
CA TYR A 291 27.10 -1.35 9.73
C TYR A 291 25.64 -1.56 9.34
N LEU A 292 24.82 -0.50 9.27
CA LEU A 292 23.44 -0.62 8.80
C LEU A 292 23.38 -1.08 7.34
N ASN A 293 24.24 -0.54 6.47
CA ASN A 293 24.33 -0.98 5.08
C ASN A 293 24.77 -2.45 4.96
N GLN A 294 25.65 -2.93 5.83
CA GLN A 294 25.99 -4.35 5.94
C GLN A 294 24.79 -5.19 6.41
N MET A 295 24.02 -4.72 7.39
CA MET A 295 22.79 -5.39 7.82
C MET A 295 21.78 -5.52 6.67
N ILE A 296 21.65 -4.50 5.82
CA ILE A 296 20.81 -4.55 4.61
C ILE A 296 21.33 -5.63 3.64
N LYS A 297 22.63 -5.61 3.32
CA LYS A 297 23.27 -6.61 2.44
C LYS A 297 23.07 -8.05 2.95
N CYS A 298 23.14 -8.25 4.26
CA CYS A 298 22.95 -9.55 4.91
C CYS A 298 21.49 -9.86 5.29
N ARG A 299 20.51 -9.08 4.83
CA ARG A 299 19.07 -9.23 5.15
C ARG A 299 18.72 -9.21 6.64
N ARG A 300 19.56 -8.60 7.48
CA ARG A 300 19.28 -8.31 8.88
C ARG A 300 18.53 -6.99 9.09
N TYR A 301 18.42 -6.18 8.05
CA TYR A 301 17.50 -5.04 7.99
C TYR A 301 16.76 -5.11 6.66
N GLN A 302 15.43 -5.16 6.69
CA GLN A 302 14.58 -5.33 5.51
C GLN A 302 13.41 -4.36 5.55
N GLU A 303 13.05 -3.79 4.40
CA GLU A 303 11.92 -2.87 4.25
C GLU A 303 10.94 -3.38 3.20
N GLU A 304 9.64 -3.32 3.50
CA GLU A 304 8.55 -3.58 2.55
C GLU A 304 7.54 -2.43 2.65
N THR A 305 7.67 -1.45 1.75
CA THR A 305 6.94 -0.17 1.84
C THR A 305 6.15 0.13 0.57
N TRP A 306 5.05 0.86 0.71
CA TRP A 306 4.11 1.14 -0.39
C TRP A 306 3.54 2.56 -0.35
N SER A 307 3.09 3.05 -1.51
CA SER A 307 2.41 4.35 -1.69
C SER A 307 0.93 4.22 -2.04
#